data_AF-A0A6N7AK87-F1
#
_entry.id   AF-A0A6N7AK87-F1
#
_cell.length_a   1.000
_cell.length_b   1.000
_cell.length_c   1.000
_cell.angle_alpha   90.00
_cell.angle_beta   90.00
_cell.angle_gamma   90.00
#
_symmetry.space_group_name_H-M   'P 1'
#
loop_
_entity.id
_entity.type
_entity.pdbx_description
1 polymer ?
#
loop_
_entity_poly.entity_id
_entity_poly.type
_entity_poly.pdbx_seq_one_letter_code
_entity_poly.pdbx_strand_id
1 'polypeptide(L)'
;MTLVQKRYPDTIRVILSGYADQTSVMRTVGPAHVYLAKPCTPQQLMEVIARPLAVRNLLSAPHLRRAVSGLSTLPNAPETFLALEKEIRSPRSSAASIAAVISRDVAMTAEILKLTNSAYFALSTRVATPLQAVQLLGIETVQSLVLQVGIFRQFHGNTRTAPLIESLNKYSLAIADLAQTITNAEKA
;
A
#
# COMPACT_ATOMS: atom_id res chain seq x y z
N MET A 1 16.23 -6.69 -20.71
CA MET A 1 15.08 -6.86 -19.79
C MET A 1 13.81 -6.19 -20.29
N THR A 2 13.86 -4.96 -20.83
CA THR A 2 12.66 -4.21 -21.30
C THR A 2 11.85 -4.92 -22.39
N LEU A 3 12.51 -5.64 -23.31
CA LEU A 3 11.82 -6.44 -24.33
C LEU A 3 11.04 -7.61 -23.72
N VAL A 4 11.64 -8.28 -22.73
CA VAL A 4 11.00 -9.35 -21.96
C VAL A 4 9.82 -8.81 -21.16
N GLN A 5 9.96 -7.66 -20.50
CA GLN A 5 8.87 -6.98 -19.80
C GLN A 5 7.66 -6.72 -20.70
N LYS A 6 7.89 -6.25 -21.94
CA LYS A 6 6.82 -5.93 -22.89
C LYS A 6 6.16 -7.16 -23.48
N ARG A 7 6.95 -8.20 -23.82
CA ARG A 7 6.46 -9.37 -24.57
C ARG A 7 6.02 -10.52 -23.67
N TYR A 8 6.60 -10.62 -22.49
CA TYR A 8 6.35 -11.65 -21.48
C TYR A 8 6.34 -11.01 -20.08
N PRO A 9 5.34 -10.15 -19.78
CA PRO A 9 5.29 -9.43 -18.50
C PRO A 9 5.33 -10.38 -17.29
N ASP A 10 4.70 -11.55 -17.43
CA ASP A 10 4.61 -12.61 -16.42
C ASP A 10 5.94 -13.34 -16.12
N THR A 11 7.01 -13.04 -16.85
CA THR A 11 8.34 -13.56 -16.57
C THR A 11 8.94 -12.85 -15.35
N ILE A 12 9.29 -13.61 -14.32
CA ILE A 12 10.07 -13.13 -13.17
C ILE A 12 11.46 -12.72 -13.68
N ARG A 13 11.88 -11.50 -13.35
CA ARG A 13 13.06 -10.84 -13.89
C ARG A 13 13.98 -10.49 -12.73
N VAL A 14 15.01 -11.31 -12.49
CA VAL A 14 16.00 -11.13 -11.43
C VAL A 14 17.34 -10.79 -12.04
N ILE A 15 18.02 -9.79 -11.49
CA ILE A 15 19.38 -9.43 -11.88
C ILE A 15 20.33 -9.85 -10.78
N LEU A 16 21.40 -10.56 -11.16
CA LEU A 16 22.45 -11.02 -10.26
C LEU A 16 23.80 -10.47 -10.75
N SER A 17 24.25 -9.33 -10.23
CA SER A 17 25.46 -8.65 -10.71
C SER A 17 26.32 -8.08 -9.58
N GLY A 18 27.64 -8.17 -9.70
CA GLY A 18 28.61 -7.62 -8.72
C GLY A 18 29.51 -6.49 -9.26
N TYR A 19 29.56 -6.29 -10.58
CA TYR A 19 30.50 -5.39 -11.26
C TYR A 19 29.87 -4.67 -12.46
N ALA A 20 28.64 -4.19 -12.32
CA ALA A 20 28.04 -3.33 -13.34
C ALA A 20 28.32 -1.86 -12.98
N ASP A 21 28.79 -1.09 -13.95
CA ASP A 21 28.88 0.37 -13.86
C ASP A 21 27.53 0.95 -13.37
N GLN A 22 27.55 1.93 -12.46
CA GLN A 22 26.36 2.49 -11.80
C GLN A 22 25.28 2.92 -12.81
N THR A 23 25.70 3.39 -13.99
CA THR A 23 24.79 3.79 -15.07
C THR A 23 24.08 2.60 -15.73
N SER A 24 24.76 1.46 -15.84
CA SER A 24 24.21 0.20 -16.38
C SER A 24 23.25 -0.47 -15.40
N VAL A 25 23.53 -0.37 -14.09
CA VAL A 25 22.64 -0.82 -13.00
C VAL A 25 21.34 -0.01 -13.02
N MET A 26 21.42 1.33 -13.02
CA MET A 26 20.24 2.22 -13.03
C MET A 26 19.28 1.93 -14.21
N ARG A 27 19.80 1.64 -15.39
CA ARG A 27 18.99 1.31 -16.60
C ARG A 27 18.31 -0.07 -16.54
N THR A 28 18.79 -0.96 -15.68
CA THR A 28 18.28 -2.32 -15.56
C THR A 28 17.40 -2.56 -14.33
N VAL A 29 17.47 -1.70 -13.32
CA VAL A 29 16.64 -1.79 -12.10
C VAL A 29 15.14 -1.64 -12.40
N GLY A 30 14.72 -0.69 -13.24
CA GLY A 30 13.29 -0.49 -13.54
C GLY A 30 12.60 -1.67 -14.25
N PRO A 31 13.22 -2.28 -15.28
CA PRO A 31 12.67 -3.48 -15.93
C PRO A 31 12.88 -4.79 -15.17
N ALA A 32 13.62 -4.82 -14.06
CA ALA A 32 13.79 -6.00 -13.23
C ALA A 32 12.86 -5.92 -12.01
N HIS A 33 12.36 -7.06 -11.53
CA HIS A 33 11.59 -7.09 -10.30
C HIS A 33 12.48 -7.11 -9.06
N VAL A 34 13.67 -7.72 -9.17
CA VAL A 34 14.63 -7.82 -8.07
C VAL A 34 16.05 -7.68 -8.59
N TYR A 35 16.87 -6.90 -7.89
CA TYR A 35 18.32 -6.83 -8.06
C TYR A 35 19.00 -7.47 -6.85
N LEU A 36 19.93 -8.37 -7.09
CA LEU A 36 20.75 -9.02 -6.07
C LEU A 36 22.23 -8.80 -6.39
N ALA A 37 22.92 -8.10 -5.52
CA ALA A 37 24.36 -7.85 -5.67
C ALA A 37 25.16 -9.13 -5.40
N LYS A 38 26.20 -9.41 -6.18
CA LYS A 38 27.18 -10.45 -5.84
C LYS A 38 28.27 -9.88 -4.91
N PRO A 39 28.77 -10.66 -3.94
CA PRO A 39 28.34 -12.02 -3.59
C PRO A 39 27.02 -12.03 -2.81
N CYS A 40 26.20 -13.06 -3.03
CA CYS A 40 24.97 -13.31 -2.27
C CYS A 40 24.97 -14.72 -1.70
N THR A 41 24.28 -14.94 -0.59
CA THR A 41 24.13 -16.28 -0.01
C THR A 41 23.10 -17.11 -0.78
N PRO A 42 23.19 -18.46 -0.74
CA PRO A 42 22.15 -19.32 -1.29
C PRO A 42 20.75 -19.03 -0.74
N GLN A 43 20.66 -18.68 0.55
CA GLN A 43 19.40 -18.31 1.20
C GLN A 43 18.80 -17.03 0.60
N GLN A 44 19.62 -16.00 0.39
CA GLN A 44 19.18 -14.75 -0.25
C GLN A 44 18.68 -15.00 -1.68
N LEU A 45 19.36 -15.86 -2.44
CA LEU A 45 18.93 -16.22 -3.79
C LEU A 45 17.60 -16.98 -3.78
N MET A 46 17.43 -17.93 -2.85
CA MET A 46 16.19 -18.69 -2.68
C MET A 46 15.02 -17.77 -2.31
N GLU A 47 15.22 -16.81 -1.41
CA GLU A 47 14.19 -15.86 -1.01
C GLU A 47 13.74 -14.96 -2.17
N VAL A 48 14.70 -14.48 -2.96
CA VAL A 48 14.45 -13.66 -4.16
C VAL A 48 13.64 -14.42 -5.22
N ILE A 49 13.76 -15.73 -5.29
CA ILE A 49 12.99 -16.58 -6.23
C ILE A 49 11.64 -16.98 -5.63
N ALA A 50 11.61 -17.38 -4.36
CA ALA A 50 10.41 -17.90 -3.69
C ALA A 50 9.31 -16.85 -3.56
N ARG A 51 9.67 -15.60 -3.23
CA ARG A 51 8.70 -14.53 -2.98
C ARG A 51 7.86 -14.18 -4.22
N PRO A 52 8.44 -13.95 -5.42
CA PRO A 52 7.65 -13.75 -6.64
C PRO A 52 6.79 -14.96 -7.05
N LEU A 53 7.27 -16.19 -6.79
CA LEU A 53 6.48 -17.40 -7.05
C LEU A 53 5.27 -17.52 -6.12
N ALA A 54 5.43 -17.18 -4.84
CA ALA A 54 4.33 -17.14 -3.88
C ALA A 54 3.25 -16.13 -4.30
N VAL A 55 3.65 -14.92 -4.72
CA VAL A 55 2.73 -13.91 -5.24
C VAL A 55 2.00 -14.40 -6.49
N ARG A 56 2.71 -15.10 -7.40
CA ARG A 56 2.09 -15.70 -8.59
C ARG A 56 1.02 -16.74 -8.25
N ASN A 57 1.23 -17.52 -7.18
CA ASN A 57 0.25 -18.51 -6.72
C ASN A 57 -0.96 -17.87 -6.02
N LEU A 58 -0.77 -16.74 -5.34
CA LEU A 58 -1.87 -15.98 -4.73
C LEU A 58 -2.77 -15.30 -5.77
N LEU A 59 -2.19 -14.88 -6.90
CA LEU A 59 -2.92 -14.19 -7.97
C LEU A 59 -3.43 -15.18 -9.03
N SER A 60 -4.55 -15.84 -8.74
CA SER A 60 -5.16 -16.82 -9.66
C SER A 60 -5.65 -16.19 -10.97
N ALA A 61 -6.03 -14.92 -10.94
CA ALA A 61 -6.63 -14.24 -12.09
C ALA A 61 -5.56 -13.76 -13.11
N PRO A 62 -5.64 -14.14 -14.41
CA PRO A 62 -4.67 -13.74 -15.42
C PRO A 62 -4.47 -12.23 -15.57
N HIS A 63 -5.54 -11.44 -15.41
CA HIS A 63 -5.48 -9.98 -15.51
C HIS A 63 -4.79 -9.33 -14.30
N LEU A 64 -5.01 -9.85 -13.08
CA LEU A 64 -4.29 -9.41 -11.88
C LEU A 64 -2.79 -9.72 -11.97
N ARG A 65 -2.43 -10.90 -12.48
CA ARG A 65 -1.02 -11.26 -12.72
C ARG A 65 -0.33 -10.29 -13.66
N ARG A 66 -0.95 -9.95 -14.79
CA ARG A 66 -0.40 -8.96 -15.75
C ARG A 66 -0.31 -7.56 -15.16
N ALA A 67 -1.29 -7.16 -14.36
CA ALA A 67 -1.27 -5.86 -13.70
C ALA A 67 -0.09 -5.77 -12.73
N VAL A 68 0.11 -6.78 -11.88
CA VAL A 68 1.19 -6.82 -10.88
C VAL A 68 2.56 -7.03 -11.53
N SER A 69 2.68 -7.89 -12.55
CA SER A 69 3.93 -8.15 -13.29
C SER A 69 4.33 -7.00 -14.24
N GLY A 70 3.36 -6.15 -14.60
CA GLY A 70 3.56 -4.92 -15.34
C GLY A 70 4.08 -3.75 -14.48
N LEU A 71 3.97 -3.84 -13.15
CA LEU A 71 4.53 -2.83 -12.25
C LEU A 71 6.06 -2.87 -12.32
N SER A 72 6.67 -1.72 -12.63
CA SER A 72 8.12 -1.54 -12.58
C SER A 72 8.67 -1.50 -11.15
N THR A 73 7.81 -1.24 -10.17
CA THR A 73 8.12 -1.22 -8.75
C THR A 73 6.90 -1.70 -7.98
N LEU A 74 7.05 -2.73 -7.15
CA LEU A 74 6.07 -3.04 -6.13
C LEU A 74 6.11 -1.91 -5.09
N PRO A 75 4.98 -1.31 -4.70
CA PRO A 75 4.97 -0.30 -3.65
C PRO A 75 5.50 -0.95 -2.36
N ASN A 76 6.48 -0.31 -1.73
CA ASN A 76 6.97 -0.74 -0.44
C ASN A 76 5.94 -0.40 0.63
N ALA A 77 5.92 -1.15 1.73
CA ALA A 77 5.11 -0.76 2.87
C ALA A 77 5.57 0.64 3.35
N PRO A 78 4.65 1.59 3.58
CA PRO A 78 5.01 2.92 4.06
C PRO A 78 5.77 2.83 5.40
N GLU A 79 6.81 3.62 5.59
CA GLU A 79 7.58 3.63 6.85
C GLU A 79 6.68 3.89 8.07
N THR A 80 5.72 4.82 7.94
CA THR A 80 4.73 5.10 8.97
C THR A 80 3.85 3.89 9.27
N PHE A 81 3.49 3.08 8.28
CA PHE A 81 2.73 1.84 8.49
C PHE A 81 3.54 0.79 9.27
N LEU A 82 4.81 0.60 8.92
CA LEU A 82 5.70 -0.33 9.63
C LEU A 82 5.92 0.10 11.09
N ALA A 83 6.10 1.41 11.33
CA ALA A 83 6.21 1.97 12.66
C ALA A 83 4.92 1.77 13.47
N LEU A 84 3.76 1.93 12.82
CA LEU A 84 2.45 1.72 13.43
C LEU A 84 2.23 0.25 13.81
N GLU A 85 2.55 -0.69 12.91
CA GLU A 85 2.45 -2.12 13.17
C GLU A 85 3.31 -2.55 14.37
N LYS A 86 4.53 -1.99 14.47
CA LYS A 86 5.43 -2.21 15.61
C LYS A 86 4.81 -1.68 16.91
N GLU A 87 4.22 -0.48 16.88
CA GLU A 87 3.59 0.12 18.05
C GLU A 87 2.34 -0.67 18.49
N ILE A 88 1.50 -1.10 17.55
CA ILE A 88 0.29 -1.89 17.83
C ILE A 88 0.64 -3.21 18.55
N ARG A 89 1.74 -3.85 18.16
CA ARG A 89 2.23 -5.09 18.80
C ARG A 89 2.88 -4.88 20.18
N SER A 90 3.10 -3.63 20.59
CA SER A 90 3.68 -3.32 21.89
C SER A 90 2.70 -3.63 23.02
N PRO A 91 3.13 -4.26 24.13
CA PRO A 91 2.28 -4.45 25.30
C PRO A 91 1.89 -3.11 25.98
N ARG A 92 2.51 -1.99 25.58
CA ARG A 92 2.19 -0.63 26.04
C ARG A 92 1.43 0.19 25.00
N SER A 93 0.90 -0.46 23.96
CA SER A 93 0.15 0.20 22.89
C SER A 93 -1.05 0.99 23.44
N SER A 94 -1.24 2.21 22.95
CA SER A 94 -2.36 3.07 23.32
C SER A 94 -2.78 3.95 22.14
N ALA A 95 -3.99 4.48 22.18
CA ALA A 95 -4.45 5.44 21.16
C ALA A 95 -3.51 6.66 21.05
N ALA A 96 -2.94 7.10 22.18
CA ALA A 96 -1.97 8.20 22.23
C ALA A 96 -0.63 7.85 21.58
N SER A 97 -0.09 6.65 21.83
CA SER A 97 1.18 6.25 21.23
C SER A 97 1.05 5.99 19.72
N ILE A 98 -0.09 5.43 19.27
CA ILE A 98 -0.43 5.28 17.84
C ILE A 98 -0.57 6.64 17.16
N ALA A 99 -1.32 7.57 17.78
CA ALA A 99 -1.44 8.93 17.29
C ALA A 99 -0.08 9.64 17.18
N ALA A 100 0.83 9.40 18.12
CA ALA A 100 2.18 9.95 18.09
C ALA A 100 3.01 9.39 16.93
N VAL A 101 2.82 8.12 16.54
CA VAL A 101 3.46 7.56 15.33
C VAL A 101 2.98 8.26 14.07
N ILE A 102 1.66 8.43 13.92
CA ILE A 102 1.06 9.11 12.75
C ILE A 102 1.51 10.57 12.68
N SER A 103 1.57 11.25 13.83
CA SER A 103 1.94 12.67 13.92
C SER A 103 3.35 12.98 13.46
N ARG A 104 4.23 11.97 13.33
CA ARG A 104 5.60 12.15 12.81
C ARG A 104 5.63 12.46 11.31
N ASP A 105 4.62 12.01 10.56
CA ASP A 105 4.44 12.34 9.14
C ASP A 105 3.29 13.34 8.98
N VAL A 106 3.64 14.60 8.70
CA VAL A 106 2.69 15.71 8.54
C VAL A 106 1.73 15.46 7.37
N ALA A 107 2.22 14.91 6.26
CA ALA A 107 1.40 14.66 5.09
C ALA A 107 0.42 13.52 5.36
N MET A 108 0.86 12.46 6.04
CA MET A 108 -0.01 11.37 6.46
C MET A 108 -1.07 11.86 7.46
N THR A 109 -0.66 12.67 8.44
CA THR A 109 -1.59 13.28 9.40
C THR A 109 -2.68 14.08 8.69
N ALA A 110 -2.31 14.93 7.73
CA ALA A 110 -3.27 15.72 6.97
C ALA A 110 -4.24 14.86 6.17
N GLU A 111 -3.76 13.79 5.51
CA GLU A 111 -4.63 12.89 4.77
C GLU A 111 -5.57 12.08 5.66
N ILE A 112 -5.08 11.56 6.79
CA ILE A 112 -5.92 10.86 7.76
C ILE A 112 -7.01 11.80 8.28
N LEU A 113 -6.66 13.02 8.71
CA LEU A 113 -7.65 13.99 9.18
C LEU A 113 -8.66 14.37 8.10
N LYS A 114 -8.22 14.53 6.85
CA LYS A 114 -9.12 14.79 5.72
C LYS A 114 -10.10 13.65 5.49
N LEU A 115 -9.62 12.40 5.51
CA LEU A 115 -10.45 11.21 5.34
C LEU A 115 -11.41 11.04 6.51
N THR A 116 -10.94 11.20 7.75
CA THR A 116 -11.78 11.13 8.96
C THR A 116 -12.90 12.17 8.93
N ASN A 117 -12.64 13.39 8.47
CA ASN A 117 -13.65 14.43 8.35
C ASN A 117 -14.51 14.35 7.07
N SER A 118 -14.33 13.33 6.24
CA SER A 118 -15.14 13.18 5.03
C SER A 118 -16.57 12.78 5.39
N ALA A 119 -17.51 13.06 4.48
CA ALA A 119 -18.91 12.69 4.63
C ALA A 119 -19.12 11.19 4.91
N TYR A 120 -18.15 10.35 4.54
CA TYR A 120 -18.16 8.91 4.77
C TYR A 120 -18.34 8.53 6.25
N PHE A 121 -17.66 9.23 7.16
CA PHE A 121 -17.75 8.90 8.59
C PHE A 121 -18.92 9.59 9.30
N ALA A 122 -19.70 10.42 8.58
CA ALA A 122 -20.92 11.08 9.07
C ALA A 122 -20.75 11.74 10.45
N LEU A 123 -19.61 12.39 10.69
CA LEU A 123 -19.25 12.93 12.00
C LEU A 123 -20.02 14.21 12.32
N SER A 124 -20.55 14.29 13.54
CA SER A 124 -21.21 15.48 14.07
C SER A 124 -20.24 16.61 14.42
N THR A 125 -18.97 16.26 14.67
CA THR A 125 -17.93 17.20 15.11
C THR A 125 -16.66 17.03 14.27
N ARG A 126 -16.02 18.15 13.94
CA ARG A 126 -14.75 18.14 13.19
C ARG A 126 -13.62 17.58 14.04
N VAL A 127 -12.92 16.58 13.49
CA VAL A 127 -11.72 15.98 14.07
C VAL A 127 -10.50 16.82 13.70
N ALA A 128 -9.75 17.27 14.70
CA ALA A 128 -8.60 18.16 14.51
C ALA A 128 -7.25 17.49 14.79
N THR A 129 -7.24 16.36 15.51
CA THR A 129 -5.99 15.70 15.91
C THR A 129 -5.98 14.20 15.59
N PRO A 130 -4.80 13.60 15.33
CA PRO A 130 -4.68 12.15 15.12
C PRO A 130 -5.21 11.34 16.31
N LEU A 131 -5.06 11.85 17.54
CA LEU A 131 -5.60 11.19 18.73
C LEU A 131 -7.13 11.09 18.68
N GLN A 132 -7.81 12.18 18.34
CA GLN A 132 -9.27 12.17 18.15
C GLN A 132 -9.67 11.20 17.03
N ALA A 133 -8.93 11.17 15.93
CA ALA A 133 -9.19 10.22 14.83
C ALA A 133 -9.04 8.76 15.29
N VAL A 134 -7.99 8.42 16.03
CA VAL A 134 -7.77 7.06 16.56
C VAL A 134 -8.84 6.67 17.58
N GLN A 135 -9.23 7.57 18.49
CA GLN A 135 -10.26 7.31 19.48
C GLN A 135 -11.64 7.09 18.85
N LEU A 136 -11.93 7.81 17.78
CA LEU A 136 -13.21 7.77 17.09
C LEU A 136 -13.34 6.57 16.14
N LEU A 137 -12.29 6.32 15.33
CA LEU A 137 -12.31 5.29 14.29
C LEU A 137 -11.82 3.93 14.78
N GLY A 138 -11.08 3.90 15.89
CA GLY A 138 -10.39 2.70 16.37
C GLY A 138 -9.08 2.43 15.62
N ILE A 139 -8.25 1.57 16.24
CA ILE A 139 -6.88 1.28 15.80
C ILE A 139 -6.86 0.58 14.44
N GLU A 140 -7.73 -0.41 14.22
CA GLU A 140 -7.77 -1.21 12.98
C GLU A 140 -8.12 -0.35 11.76
N THR A 141 -9.12 0.53 11.90
CA THR A 141 -9.52 1.47 10.85
C THR A 141 -8.38 2.42 10.53
N VAL A 142 -7.73 2.99 11.54
CA VAL A 142 -6.60 3.90 11.31
C VAL A 142 -5.41 3.19 10.67
N GLN A 143 -5.12 1.95 11.07
CA GLN A 143 -4.07 1.13 10.44
C GLN A 143 -4.35 0.92 8.95
N SER A 144 -5.59 0.60 8.61
CA SER A 144 -6.03 0.42 7.22
C SER A 144 -5.90 1.72 6.41
N LEU A 145 -6.31 2.85 6.99
CA LEU A 145 -6.18 4.17 6.35
C LEU A 145 -4.72 4.56 6.13
N VAL A 146 -3.84 4.32 7.11
CA VAL A 146 -2.39 4.60 7.01
C VAL A 146 -1.76 3.79 5.88
N LEU A 147 -2.11 2.50 5.77
CA LEU A 147 -1.66 1.65 4.67
C LEU A 147 -2.14 2.18 3.32
N GLN A 148 -3.44 2.47 3.22
CA GLN A 148 -4.06 2.97 2.00
C GLN A 148 -3.40 4.27 1.54
N VAL A 149 -3.34 5.29 2.41
CA VAL A 149 -2.71 6.58 2.12
C VAL A 149 -1.27 6.40 1.66
N GLY A 150 -0.48 5.63 2.39
CA GLY A 150 0.94 5.47 2.05
C GLY A 150 1.17 4.65 0.77
N ILE A 151 0.30 3.71 0.42
CA ILE A 151 0.33 3.02 -0.88
C ILE A 151 -0.07 3.98 -2.00
N PHE A 152 -1.16 4.74 -1.85
CA PHE A 152 -1.62 5.67 -2.86
C PHE A 152 -0.63 6.81 -3.14
N ARG A 153 0.10 7.28 -2.13
CA ARG A 153 1.18 8.28 -2.29
C ARG A 153 2.34 7.78 -3.16
N GLN A 154 2.57 6.46 -3.26
CA GLN A 154 3.60 5.87 -4.10
C GLN A 154 3.17 5.73 -5.57
N PHE A 155 1.87 5.83 -5.87
CA PHE A 155 1.40 5.85 -7.24
C PHE A 155 1.54 7.27 -7.81
N HIS A 156 2.47 7.44 -8.75
CA HIS A 156 2.47 8.64 -9.59
C HIS A 156 1.20 8.65 -10.45
N GLY A 157 0.26 9.52 -10.09
CA GLY A 157 -1.05 9.57 -10.72
C GLY A 157 -0.96 9.72 -12.24
N ASN A 158 -1.65 8.86 -12.96
CA ASN A 158 -1.89 9.05 -14.39
C ASN A 158 -3.18 9.87 -14.53
N THR A 159 -3.11 11.07 -15.11
CA THR A 159 -4.27 11.96 -15.29
C THR A 159 -5.43 11.27 -16.02
N ARG A 160 -5.14 10.24 -16.84
CA ARG A 160 -6.16 9.41 -17.50
C ARG A 160 -6.95 8.49 -16.58
N THR A 161 -6.41 8.10 -15.42
CA THR A 161 -7.06 7.17 -14.48
C THR A 161 -7.80 7.89 -13.35
N ALA A 162 -7.58 9.20 -13.16
CA ALA A 162 -8.27 9.99 -12.14
C ALA A 162 -9.81 9.89 -12.20
N PRO A 163 -10.47 9.95 -13.39
CA PRO A 163 -11.93 9.81 -13.47
C PRO A 163 -12.43 8.43 -13.05
N LEU A 164 -11.65 7.38 -13.34
CA LEU A 164 -11.96 6.01 -12.96
C LEU A 164 -11.85 5.83 -11.44
N ILE A 165 -10.80 6.38 -10.82
CA ILE A 165 -10.61 6.33 -9.36
C ILE A 165 -11.73 7.09 -8.65
N GLU A 166 -12.14 8.26 -9.16
CA GLU A 166 -13.26 9.00 -8.61
C GLU A 166 -14.58 8.22 -8.70
N SER A 167 -14.82 7.55 -9.83
CA SER A 167 -16.00 6.71 -10.04
C SER A 167 -16.02 5.49 -9.11
N LEU A 168 -14.87 4.81 -8.95
CA LEU A 168 -14.70 3.71 -8.02
C LEU A 168 -14.94 4.16 -6.58
N ASN A 169 -14.42 5.32 -6.17
CA ASN A 169 -14.63 5.84 -4.83
C ASN A 169 -16.12 6.13 -4.58
N LYS A 170 -16.81 6.80 -5.51
CA LYS A 170 -18.27 7.04 -5.41
C LYS A 170 -19.04 5.73 -5.27
N TYR A 171 -18.68 4.72 -6.06
CA TYR A 171 -19.33 3.40 -6.01
C TYR A 171 -19.09 2.69 -4.67
N SER A 172 -17.84 2.65 -4.19
CA SER A 172 -17.50 2.05 -2.90
C SER A 172 -18.22 2.75 -1.73
N LEU A 173 -18.33 4.08 -1.77
CA LEU A 173 -19.07 4.86 -0.78
C LEU A 173 -20.57 4.51 -0.79
N ALA A 174 -21.18 4.36 -1.97
CA ALA A 174 -22.58 3.97 -2.09
C ALA A 174 -22.84 2.56 -1.52
N ILE A 175 -21.92 1.61 -1.74
CA ILE A 175 -22.01 0.27 -1.15
C ILE A 175 -21.93 0.34 0.37
N ALA A 176 -21.00 1.12 0.90
CA ALA A 176 -20.82 1.24 2.35
C ALA A 176 -22.05 1.85 3.03
N ASP A 177 -22.63 2.90 2.43
CA ASP A 177 -23.87 3.53 2.90
C ASP A 177 -25.05 2.53 2.93
N LEU A 178 -25.20 1.74 1.86
CA LEU A 178 -26.20 0.67 1.80
C LEU A 178 -25.98 -0.39 2.88
N ALA A 179 -24.74 -0.85 3.07
CA ALA A 179 -24.40 -1.85 4.08
C ALA A 179 -24.68 -1.33 5.51
N GLN A 180 -24.41 -0.05 5.77
CA GLN A 180 -24.72 0.57 7.04
C GLN A 180 -26.23 0.72 7.26
N THR A 181 -26.97 1.08 6.22
CA THR A 181 -28.44 1.16 6.25
C THR A 181 -29.05 -0.21 6.57
N ILE A 182 -28.57 -1.28 5.94
CA ILE A 182 -29.01 -2.66 6.22
C ILE A 182 -28.73 -3.01 7.69
N THR A 183 -27.52 -2.74 8.19
CA THR A 183 -27.14 -3.05 9.57
C THR A 183 -28.00 -2.31 10.59
N ASN A 184 -28.37 -1.06 10.31
CA ASN A 184 -29.23 -0.27 11.18
C ASN A 184 -30.69 -0.76 11.15
N ALA A 185 -31.17 -1.24 10.01
CA ALA A 185 -32.51 -1.81 9.87
C ALA A 185 -32.65 -3.17 10.57
N GLU A 186 -31.59 -3.97 10.64
CA GLU A 186 -31.59 -5.26 11.38
C GLU A 186 -31.53 -5.12 12.90
N LYS A 187 -31.17 -3.94 13.42
CA LYS A 187 -31.10 -3.65 14.86
C LYS A 187 -32.37 -3.00 15.43
N ALA A 188 -33.34 -2.66 14.59
CA ALA A 188 -34.64 -2.08 14.95
C ALA A 188 -35.71 -3.16 15.07
#